data_AF-A0A2E5WZ07-F1
#
_entry.id   AF-A0A2E5WZ07-F1
#
_cell.length_a   1.000
_cell.length_b   1.000
_cell.length_c   1.000
_cell.angle_alpha   90.00
_cell.angle_beta   90.00
_cell.angle_gamma   90.00
#
_symmetry.space_group_name_H-M   'P 1'
#
loop_
_entity.id
_entity.type
_entity.pdbx_description
1 polymer ?
#
loop_
_entity_poly.entity_id
_entity_poly.type
_entity_poly.pdbx_seq_one_letter_code
_entity_poly.pdbx_strand_id
1 'polypeptide(L)'
;MKYIIILFLISTYASASQLENFCESNNGKIFDWYKCPKSKLPLKIKTCEYKNSYGELEFVNGCSGPTGGHEEIFFPACVQHDLCYHHEPASNGKSQKYCDMRMLNQLLQICDEKAENVSRCNAWARFMYRSLRVVGKAAFHCANYYGRYEE
;
A
#
# COMPACT_ATOMS: atom_id res chain seq x y z
N MET A 1 -20.38 39.98 -30.35
CA MET A 1 -19.46 40.05 -29.19
C MET A 1 -18.96 38.64 -28.91
N LYS A 2 -17.66 38.38 -29.09
CA LYS A 2 -17.03 37.07 -28.88
C LYS A 2 -16.69 36.94 -27.39
N TYR A 3 -17.36 36.04 -26.68
CA TYR A 3 -16.98 35.67 -25.32
C TYR A 3 -15.82 34.67 -25.40
N ILE A 4 -14.63 35.11 -25.01
CA ILE A 4 -13.48 34.24 -24.78
C ILE A 4 -13.70 33.59 -23.43
N ILE A 5 -14.10 32.32 -23.42
CA ILE A 5 -14.17 31.50 -22.22
C ILE A 5 -12.72 31.14 -21.87
N ILE A 6 -12.16 31.82 -20.87
CA ILE A 6 -10.89 31.46 -20.27
C ILE A 6 -11.13 30.18 -19.46
N LEU A 7 -10.79 29.04 -20.04
CA LEU A 7 -10.66 27.79 -19.30
C LEU A 7 -9.50 27.94 -18.32
N PHE A 8 -9.82 28.13 -17.05
CA PHE A 8 -8.87 27.93 -15.95
C PHE A 8 -8.41 26.47 -15.99
N LEU A 9 -7.18 26.27 -16.46
CA LEU A 9 -6.40 25.07 -16.22
C LEU A 9 -6.11 25.02 -14.72
N ILE A 10 -7.03 24.42 -13.96
CA ILE A 10 -6.76 24.01 -12.59
C ILE A 10 -5.82 22.81 -12.72
N SER A 11 -4.52 23.09 -12.72
CA SER A 11 -3.49 22.07 -12.64
C SER A 11 -3.61 21.37 -11.29
N THR A 12 -4.22 20.18 -11.29
CA THR A 12 -4.31 19.29 -10.14
C THR A 12 -2.94 18.66 -9.85
N TYR A 13 -2.00 19.47 -9.34
CA TYR A 13 -0.73 19.02 -8.78
C TYR A 13 -0.92 18.46 -7.35
N ALA A 14 -1.85 17.51 -7.17
CA ALA A 14 -2.18 16.95 -5.85
C ALA A 14 -2.16 15.40 -5.85
N SER A 15 -1.24 14.79 -6.60
CA SER A 15 -0.98 13.34 -6.54
C SER A 15 0.51 13.01 -6.43
N ALA A 16 1.31 13.88 -5.80
CA ALA A 16 2.53 13.42 -5.15
C ALA A 16 2.09 12.32 -4.17
N SER A 17 2.42 11.08 -4.51
CA SER A 17 1.69 9.89 -4.06
C SER A 17 1.85 9.70 -2.55
N GLN A 18 0.84 9.19 -1.84
CA GLN A 18 0.94 8.88 -0.41
C GLN A 18 2.22 8.11 -0.06
N LEU A 19 2.71 7.29 -0.99
CA LEU A 19 3.99 6.60 -0.91
C LEU A 19 5.21 7.52 -0.85
N GLU A 20 5.24 8.62 -1.61
CA GLU A 20 6.32 9.62 -1.59
C GLU A 20 6.36 10.35 -0.24
N ASN A 21 5.20 10.78 0.26
CA ASN A 21 5.10 11.43 1.58
C ASN A 21 5.53 10.48 2.70
N PHE A 22 5.08 9.22 2.64
CA PHE A 22 5.53 8.18 3.58
C PHE A 22 7.04 7.97 3.49
N CYS A 23 7.61 8.00 2.29
CA CYS A 23 9.03 7.80 2.12
C CYS A 23 9.85 8.96 2.67
N GLU A 24 9.43 10.18 2.40
CA GLU A 24 10.07 11.38 2.94
C GLU A 24 10.02 11.38 4.47
N SER A 25 8.87 11.07 5.08
CA SER A 25 8.72 11.06 6.54
C SER A 25 9.57 9.99 7.24
N ASN A 26 9.89 8.90 6.53
CA ASN A 26 10.74 7.82 7.02
C ASN A 26 12.21 7.96 6.58
N ASN A 27 12.61 9.12 6.04
CA ASN A 27 13.96 9.35 5.49
C ASN A 27 14.39 8.23 4.53
N GLY A 28 13.43 7.74 3.74
CA GLY A 28 13.57 6.65 2.79
C GLY A 28 13.95 7.13 1.40
N LYS A 29 13.98 6.18 0.47
CA LYS A 29 14.28 6.42 -0.95
C LYS A 29 13.24 5.74 -1.83
N ILE A 30 12.73 6.50 -2.80
CA ILE A 30 11.82 6.00 -3.83
C ILE A 30 12.62 5.31 -4.94
N PHE A 31 12.11 4.15 -5.37
CA PHE A 31 12.57 3.41 -6.55
C PHE A 31 11.39 3.14 -7.47
N ASP A 32 11.54 3.35 -8.78
CA ASP A 32 10.51 3.08 -9.78
C ASP A 32 10.49 1.61 -10.28
N TRP A 33 11.41 0.81 -9.76
CA TRP A 33 11.49 -0.63 -10.01
C TRP A 33 12.04 -1.30 -8.76
N TYR A 34 11.61 -2.54 -8.52
CA TYR A 34 12.07 -3.31 -7.37
C TYR A 34 12.37 -4.75 -7.78
N LYS A 35 13.44 -5.32 -7.25
CA LYS A 35 13.77 -6.74 -7.49
C LYS A 35 13.52 -7.50 -6.21
N CYS A 36 12.50 -8.36 -6.22
CA CYS A 36 12.13 -9.17 -5.06
C CYS A 36 13.35 -9.94 -4.54
N PRO A 37 13.75 -9.74 -3.28
CA PRO A 37 14.96 -10.36 -2.77
C PRO A 37 14.98 -11.88 -2.79
N LYS A 38 13.85 -12.54 -2.54
CA LYS A 38 13.75 -14.01 -2.54
C LYS A 38 13.59 -14.58 -3.94
N SER A 39 12.54 -14.17 -4.66
CA SER A 39 12.21 -14.72 -5.98
C SER A 39 13.07 -14.17 -7.11
N LYS A 40 13.81 -13.08 -6.87
CA LYS A 40 14.57 -12.30 -7.87
C LYS A 40 13.70 -11.74 -9.00
N LEU A 41 12.38 -11.79 -8.86
CA LEU A 41 11.41 -11.28 -9.82
C LEU A 41 11.55 -9.75 -9.91
N PRO A 42 11.84 -9.19 -11.09
CA PRO A 42 11.77 -7.75 -11.29
C PRO A 42 10.31 -7.31 -11.36
N LEU A 43 9.95 -6.33 -10.53
CA LEU A 43 8.64 -5.69 -10.49
C LEU A 43 8.80 -4.24 -10.94
N LYS A 44 8.03 -3.85 -11.95
CA LYS A 44 7.94 -2.45 -12.40
C LYS A 44 6.90 -1.72 -11.55
N ILE A 45 7.21 -1.58 -10.26
CA ILE A 45 6.37 -0.92 -9.26
C ILE A 45 7.20 0.14 -8.55
N LYS A 46 6.53 1.22 -8.12
CA LYS A 46 7.15 2.20 -7.24
C LYS A 46 7.21 1.65 -5.82
N THR A 47 8.36 1.73 -5.17
CA THR A 47 8.56 1.31 -3.77
C THR A 47 9.25 2.42 -3.00
N CYS A 48 8.89 2.58 -1.73
CA CYS A 48 9.73 3.25 -0.76
C CYS A 48 10.59 2.22 -0.03
N GLU A 49 11.90 2.41 -0.01
CA GLU A 49 12.82 1.67 0.85
C GLU A 49 13.31 2.57 1.98
N TYR A 50 13.26 2.12 3.22
CA TYR A 50 13.64 2.90 4.40
C TYR A 50 14.22 2.00 5.50
N LYS A 51 14.81 2.61 6.54
CA LYS A 51 15.21 1.89 7.75
C LYS A 51 14.16 2.12 8.83
N ASN A 52 13.62 1.04 9.39
CA ASN A 52 12.70 1.13 10.51
C ASN A 52 13.41 1.53 11.83
N SER A 53 12.65 1.68 12.92
CA SER A 53 13.22 2.02 14.24
C SER A 53 14.21 0.98 14.81
N TYR A 54 14.22 -0.24 14.26
CA TYR A 54 15.18 -1.29 14.62
C TYR A 54 16.46 -1.26 13.77
N GLY A 55 16.56 -0.34 12.80
CA GLY A 55 17.67 -0.24 11.87
C GLY A 55 17.64 -1.29 10.75
N GLU A 56 16.52 -2.02 10.61
CA GLU A 56 16.31 -3.03 9.57
C GLU A 56 15.81 -2.34 8.29
N LEU A 57 16.28 -2.83 7.14
CA LEU A 57 15.89 -2.30 5.84
C LEU A 57 14.53 -2.88 5.45
N GLU A 58 13.55 -2.01 5.23
CA GLU A 58 12.19 -2.36 4.83
C GLU A 58 11.86 -1.71 3.49
N PHE A 59 10.86 -2.26 2.82
CA PHE A 59 10.25 -1.59 1.67
C PHE A 59 8.76 -1.83 1.63
N VAL A 60 8.05 -0.85 1.08
CA VAL A 60 6.59 -0.86 0.88
C VAL A 60 6.26 -0.21 -0.46
N ASN A 61 5.13 -0.58 -1.04
CA ASN A 61 4.56 0.04 -2.24
C ASN A 61 3.18 0.66 -1.99
N GLY A 62 2.65 0.52 -0.78
CA GLY A 62 1.36 1.07 -0.39
C GLY A 62 0.22 0.46 -1.21
N CYS A 63 -0.82 1.24 -1.48
CA CYS A 63 -1.98 0.74 -2.20
C CYS A 63 -1.68 0.60 -3.70
N SER A 64 -1.28 -0.60 -4.13
CA SER A 64 -0.94 -0.91 -5.54
C SER A 64 -2.15 -1.21 -6.46
N GLY A 65 -3.35 -1.30 -5.90
CA GLY A 65 -4.59 -1.56 -6.63
C GLY A 65 -5.64 -0.45 -6.44
N PRO A 66 -6.76 -0.50 -7.17
CA PRO A 66 -7.80 0.51 -7.08
C PRO A 66 -8.46 0.50 -5.70
N THR A 67 -8.56 1.69 -5.09
CA THR A 67 -9.12 1.92 -3.74
C THR A 67 -10.52 2.52 -3.77
N GLY A 68 -11.06 2.83 -4.95
CA GLY A 68 -12.39 3.42 -5.10
C GLY A 68 -12.53 4.89 -4.72
N GLY A 69 -11.40 5.58 -4.57
CA GLY A 69 -11.32 6.95 -4.05
C GLY A 69 -10.99 7.02 -2.56
N HIS A 70 -10.65 5.91 -1.91
CA HIS A 70 -10.32 5.83 -0.49
C HIS A 70 -8.81 5.69 -0.23
N GLU A 71 -7.95 6.04 -1.19
CA GLU A 71 -6.50 5.82 -1.10
C GLU A 71 -5.89 6.45 0.14
N GLU A 72 -6.21 7.70 0.44
CA GLU A 72 -5.66 8.42 1.59
C GLU A 72 -5.95 7.70 2.92
N ILE A 73 -7.20 7.30 3.14
CA ILE A 73 -7.57 6.61 4.39
C ILE A 73 -7.10 5.15 4.40
N PHE A 74 -6.97 4.50 3.25
CA PHE A 74 -6.53 3.10 3.13
C PHE A 74 -5.01 2.93 3.18
N PHE A 75 -4.25 3.97 2.86
CA PHE A 75 -2.80 3.90 2.73
C PHE A 75 -2.10 3.27 3.94
N PRO A 76 -2.42 3.60 5.20
CA PRO A 76 -1.79 2.96 6.37
C PRO A 76 -2.00 1.44 6.43
N ALA A 77 -3.21 0.97 6.10
CA ALA A 77 -3.51 -0.47 6.06
C ALA A 77 -2.79 -1.18 4.90
N CYS A 78 -2.58 -0.49 3.77
CA CYS A 78 -1.77 -1.01 2.67
C CYS A 78 -0.29 -1.15 3.06
N VAL A 79 0.29 -0.14 3.73
CA VAL A 79 1.67 -0.22 4.26
C VAL A 79 1.81 -1.41 5.23
N GLN A 80 0.87 -1.58 6.16
CA GLN A 80 0.87 -2.70 7.09
C GLN A 80 0.71 -4.07 6.40
N HIS A 81 -0.04 -4.12 5.30
CA HIS A 81 -0.16 -5.32 4.48
C HIS A 81 1.15 -5.69 3.80
N ASP A 82 1.87 -4.73 3.21
CA ASP A 82 3.18 -4.95 2.59
C ASP A 82 4.18 -5.49 3.61
N LEU A 83 4.25 -4.89 4.80
CA LEU A 83 5.12 -5.36 5.89
C LEU A 83 4.74 -6.77 6.34
N CYS A 84 3.44 -7.06 6.51
CA CYS A 84 2.97 -8.41 6.80
C CYS A 84 3.44 -9.41 5.72
N TYR A 85 3.33 -9.06 4.43
CA TYR A 85 3.78 -9.90 3.32
C TYR A 85 5.28 -10.20 3.33
N HIS A 86 6.09 -9.26 3.82
CA HIS A 86 7.54 -9.36 3.83
C HIS A 86 8.09 -10.13 5.03
N HIS A 87 7.43 -10.05 6.19
CA HIS A 87 7.94 -10.55 7.47
C HIS A 87 7.21 -11.79 8.00
N GLU A 88 5.89 -11.73 8.13
CA GLU A 88 5.10 -12.74 8.84
C GLU A 88 5.26 -14.18 8.31
N PRO A 89 5.46 -14.43 7.00
CA PRO A 89 5.65 -15.79 6.51
C PRO A 89 6.96 -16.44 6.95
N ALA A 90 8.03 -15.65 7.08
CA ALA A 90 9.34 -16.14 7.55
C ALA A 90 9.39 -16.17 9.08
N SER A 91 8.96 -15.10 9.74
CA SER A 91 9.05 -14.95 11.20
C SER A 91 8.05 -15.82 11.95
N ASN A 92 6.80 -15.91 11.47
CA ASN A 92 5.67 -16.46 12.21
C ASN A 92 4.88 -17.53 11.44
N GLY A 93 5.35 -17.94 10.25
CA GLY A 93 4.70 -18.94 9.41
C GLY A 93 3.30 -18.54 8.94
N LYS A 94 2.97 -17.24 8.91
CA LYS A 94 1.63 -16.81 8.48
C LYS A 94 1.46 -16.90 6.97
N SER A 95 0.24 -17.25 6.57
CA SER A 95 -0.12 -17.34 5.16
C SER A 95 -0.49 -15.98 4.56
N GLN A 96 -0.50 -15.90 3.23
CA GLN A 96 -1.05 -14.76 2.51
C GLN A 96 -2.47 -14.41 2.99
N LYS A 97 -3.31 -15.42 3.26
CA LYS A 97 -4.69 -15.24 3.73
C LYS A 97 -4.74 -14.50 5.07
N TYR A 98 -3.76 -14.71 5.93
CA TYR A 98 -3.68 -14.02 7.21
C TYR A 98 -3.46 -12.52 7.01
N CYS A 99 -2.45 -12.14 6.21
CA CYS A 99 -2.18 -10.74 5.90
C CYS A 99 -3.34 -10.07 5.18
N ASP A 100 -3.93 -10.74 4.18
CA ASP A 100 -5.10 -10.24 3.45
C ASP A 100 -6.29 -9.99 4.38
N MET A 101 -6.55 -10.90 5.33
CA MET A 101 -7.64 -10.77 6.31
C MET A 101 -7.36 -9.66 7.32
N ARG A 102 -6.11 -9.54 7.80
CA ARG A 102 -5.68 -8.43 8.67
C ARG A 102 -5.94 -7.10 7.99
N MET A 103 -5.53 -6.95 6.73
CA MET A 103 -5.80 -5.76 5.93
C MET A 103 -7.30 -5.50 5.79
N LEU A 104 -8.11 -6.52 5.44
CA LEU A 104 -9.56 -6.34 5.33
C LEU A 104 -10.16 -5.79 6.64
N ASN A 105 -9.80 -6.36 7.79
CA ASN A 105 -10.32 -5.92 9.08
C ASN A 105 -9.92 -4.46 9.39
N GLN A 106 -8.66 -4.09 9.12
CA GLN A 106 -8.19 -2.71 9.27
C GLN A 106 -8.95 -1.75 8.34
N LEU A 107 -9.15 -2.13 7.07
CA LEU A 107 -9.90 -1.31 6.11
C LEU A 107 -11.35 -1.11 6.52
N LEU A 108 -12.01 -2.16 7.02
CA LEU A 108 -13.39 -2.06 7.52
C LEU A 108 -13.46 -1.13 8.75
N GLN A 109 -12.53 -1.23 9.68
CA GLN A 109 -12.44 -0.32 10.82
C GLN A 109 -12.23 1.13 10.35
N ILE A 110 -11.30 1.36 9.42
CA ILE A 110 -11.06 2.68 8.82
C ILE A 110 -12.31 3.21 8.14
N CYS A 111 -13.07 2.37 7.45
CA CYS A 111 -14.32 2.78 6.82
C CYS A 111 -15.35 3.23 7.85
N ASP A 112 -15.48 2.52 8.97
CA ASP A 112 -16.42 2.87 10.03
C ASP A 112 -16.01 4.18 10.76
N GLU A 113 -14.71 4.45 10.86
CA GLU A 113 -14.16 5.63 11.56
C GLU A 113 -14.04 6.89 10.69
N LYS A 114 -13.71 6.74 9.41
CA LYS A 114 -13.23 7.86 8.56
C LYS A 114 -14.01 8.08 7.28
N ALA A 115 -14.85 7.14 6.83
CA ALA A 115 -15.49 7.27 5.52
C ALA A 115 -16.79 8.08 5.57
N GLU A 116 -16.94 9.03 4.65
CA GLU A 116 -18.21 9.74 4.42
C GLU A 116 -19.33 8.78 3.99
N ASN A 117 -18.98 7.74 3.21
CA ASN A 117 -19.90 6.69 2.78
C ASN A 117 -19.35 5.33 3.19
N VAL A 118 -19.69 4.91 4.41
CA VAL A 118 -19.26 3.64 5.03
C VAL A 118 -19.60 2.44 4.13
N SER A 119 -20.79 2.38 3.56
CA SER A 119 -21.21 1.25 2.71
C SER A 119 -20.35 1.12 1.45
N ARG A 120 -20.10 2.23 0.74
CA ARG A 120 -19.22 2.24 -0.44
C ARG A 120 -17.78 1.90 -0.07
N CYS A 121 -17.27 2.46 1.01
CA CYS A 121 -15.93 2.17 1.51
C CYS A 121 -15.77 0.66 1.82
N ASN A 122 -16.74 0.09 2.55
CA ASN A 122 -16.77 -1.33 2.89
C ASN A 122 -16.88 -2.25 1.66
N ALA A 123 -17.50 -1.79 0.57
CA ALA A 123 -17.51 -2.53 -0.69
C ALA A 123 -16.11 -2.57 -1.32
N TRP A 124 -15.39 -1.44 -1.32
CA TRP A 124 -14.02 -1.36 -1.84
C TRP A 124 -13.00 -2.11 -0.97
N ALA A 125 -13.13 -2.07 0.35
CA ALA A 125 -12.31 -2.88 1.26
C ALA A 125 -12.40 -4.38 0.93
N ARG A 126 -13.63 -4.87 0.72
CA ARG A 126 -13.87 -6.27 0.30
C ARG A 126 -13.38 -6.56 -1.12
N PHE A 127 -13.49 -5.60 -2.03
CA PHE A 127 -12.95 -5.72 -3.39
C PHE A 127 -11.42 -5.86 -3.39
N MET A 128 -10.72 -5.04 -2.61
CA MET A 128 -9.27 -5.11 -2.45
C MET A 128 -8.84 -6.47 -1.88
N TYR A 129 -9.49 -6.93 -0.81
CA TYR A 129 -9.26 -8.26 -0.25
C TYR A 129 -9.40 -9.35 -1.32
N ARG A 130 -10.52 -9.37 -2.07
CA ARG A 130 -10.76 -10.37 -3.13
C ARG A 130 -9.70 -10.31 -4.23
N SER A 131 -9.29 -9.10 -4.62
CA SER A 131 -8.24 -8.89 -5.64
C SER A 131 -6.91 -9.47 -5.17
N LEU A 132 -6.49 -9.18 -3.95
CA LEU A 132 -5.25 -9.70 -3.37
C LEU A 132 -5.24 -11.23 -3.30
N ARG A 133 -6.38 -11.88 -3.01
CA ARG A 133 -6.48 -13.36 -3.06
C ARG A 133 -6.15 -13.95 -4.43
N VAL A 134 -6.35 -13.20 -5.51
CA VAL A 134 -6.11 -13.63 -6.89
C VAL A 134 -4.72 -13.22 -7.36
N VAL A 135 -4.35 -11.94 -7.21
CA VAL A 135 -3.13 -11.37 -7.81
C VAL A 135 -1.95 -11.28 -6.84
N GLY A 136 -2.20 -11.31 -5.53
CA GLY A 136 -1.19 -11.06 -4.50
C GLY A 136 -0.12 -12.14 -4.35
N LYS A 137 -0.29 -13.29 -5.00
CA LYS A 137 0.65 -14.43 -4.90
C LYS A 137 2.08 -14.11 -5.35
N ALA A 138 2.23 -13.24 -6.35
CA ALA A 138 3.55 -12.86 -6.86
C ALA A 138 4.32 -11.92 -5.91
N ALA A 139 3.59 -11.08 -5.16
CA ALA A 139 4.14 -10.17 -4.17
C ALA A 139 4.35 -10.86 -2.80
N PHE A 140 3.52 -11.86 -2.48
CA PHE A 140 3.68 -12.68 -1.29
C PHE A 140 5.06 -13.37 -1.31
N HIS A 141 5.81 -13.26 -0.20
CA HIS A 141 7.21 -13.72 -0.08
C HIS A 141 8.24 -12.96 -0.94
N CYS A 142 7.95 -11.75 -1.44
CA CYS A 142 8.93 -10.98 -2.22
C CYS A 142 10.26 -10.80 -1.44
N ALA A 143 10.19 -10.39 -0.17
CA ALA A 143 11.31 -10.27 0.76
C ALA A 143 11.56 -11.56 1.55
N ASN A 144 10.55 -12.02 2.30
CA ASN A 144 10.57 -13.21 3.16
C ASN A 144 11.78 -13.22 4.11
N TYR A 145 11.90 -12.16 4.91
CA TYR A 145 13.01 -11.98 5.85
C TYR A 145 12.56 -12.23 7.28
N TYR A 146 13.49 -12.68 8.12
CA TYR A 146 13.33 -12.61 9.57
C TYR A 146 13.63 -11.17 9.99
N GLY A 147 12.66 -10.51 10.62
CA GLY A 147 12.80 -9.12 11.03
C GLY A 147 11.58 -8.64 11.79
N ARG A 148 11.77 -7.59 12.60
CA ARG A 148 10.69 -6.90 13.32
C ARG A 148 10.23 -5.74 12.46
N TYR A 149 8.92 -5.50 12.45
CA TYR A 149 8.32 -4.35 11.78
C TYR A 149 7.32 -3.67 12.72
N GLU A 150 7.05 -2.40 12.49
CA GLU A 150 6.11 -1.61 13.29
C GLU A 150 4.67 -1.94 12.88
N GLU A 151 3.81 -2.30 13.83
CA GLU A 151 2.42 -2.73 13.59
C GLU A 151 1.41 -1.61 13.39
#